data_AF-A0A969M6P8-F1
#
_entry.id   AF-A0A969M6P8-F1
#
_cell.length_a   1.000
_cell.length_b   1.000
_cell.length_c   1.000
_cell.angle_alpha   90.00
_cell.angle_beta   90.00
_cell.angle_gamma   90.00
#
_symmetry.space_group_name_H-M   'P 1'
#
loop_
_entity.id
_entity.type
_entity.pdbx_description
1 polymer ?
#
loop_
_entity_poly.entity_id
_entity_poly.type
_entity_poly.pdbx_seq_one_letter_code
_entity_poly.pdbx_strand_id
1 'polypeptide(L)'
;MDGNGSIDLTTTDITAVNADQSRTETVSAFNADGTLRNRTLTTTSADGANKTMAYDDDGDGVVDQTRILVIAAAADGSSVTTQEDRNNDGSLIGASQATISSDGLSIVTLVDSFGATDENDDPVYDLQYSDVTVVNADQSRTQTLSSYIYADARQRYSWA
;
A
#
# COMPACT_ATOMS: atom_id res chain seq x y z
N MET A 1 15.88 -27.96 -23.87
CA MET A 1 16.58 -27.89 -22.57
C MET A 1 18.05 -28.19 -22.86
N ASP A 2 18.92 -27.18 -22.81
CA ASP A 2 20.26 -27.18 -23.39
C ASP A 2 21.41 -26.79 -22.43
N GLY A 3 21.26 -27.04 -21.12
CA GLY A 3 22.39 -27.38 -20.23
C GLY A 3 23.57 -26.40 -20.21
N ASN A 4 23.34 -25.09 -20.15
CA ASN A 4 24.40 -24.07 -20.11
C ASN A 4 24.49 -23.26 -18.80
N GLY A 5 23.80 -23.65 -17.73
CA GLY A 5 23.93 -22.97 -16.43
C GLY A 5 23.20 -21.62 -16.33
N SER A 6 22.32 -21.30 -17.27
CA SER A 6 21.26 -20.34 -17.01
C SER A 6 20.29 -20.96 -16.00
N ILE A 7 20.00 -20.28 -14.89
CA ILE A 7 18.81 -20.61 -14.11
C ILE A 7 17.63 -20.25 -15.01
N ASP A 8 16.96 -21.26 -15.55
CA ASP A 8 15.72 -21.07 -16.31
C ASP A 8 14.61 -20.72 -15.31
N LEU A 9 14.57 -19.43 -14.92
CA LEU A 9 13.48 -18.85 -14.15
C LEU A 9 12.26 -18.74 -15.07
N THR A 10 11.20 -19.46 -14.73
CA THR A 10 9.93 -19.35 -15.45
C THR A 10 8.99 -18.45 -14.67
N THR A 11 8.34 -17.51 -15.34
CA THR A 11 7.29 -16.67 -14.74
C THR A 11 5.97 -16.91 -15.47
N THR A 12 4.90 -17.07 -14.71
CA THR A 12 3.52 -17.07 -15.22
C THR A 12 2.78 -15.86 -14.68
N ASP A 13 1.94 -15.27 -15.52
CA ASP A 13 1.06 -14.16 -15.16
C ASP A 13 -0.34 -14.48 -15.68
N ILE A 14 -1.29 -14.61 -14.77
CA ILE A 14 -2.67 -15.01 -15.06
C ILE A 14 -3.62 -13.99 -14.45
N THR A 15 -4.41 -13.33 -15.29
CA THR A 15 -5.51 -12.48 -14.84
C THR A 15 -6.85 -13.16 -15.05
N ALA A 16 -7.65 -13.27 -14.00
CA ALA A 16 -9.06 -13.65 -14.04
C ALA A 16 -9.96 -12.44 -13.82
N VAL A 17 -11.09 -12.38 -14.53
CA VAL A 17 -12.17 -11.42 -14.26
C VAL A 17 -13.28 -12.19 -13.54
N ASN A 18 -13.66 -11.71 -12.36
CA ASN A 18 -14.66 -12.34 -11.49
C ASN A 18 -16.08 -11.90 -11.89
N ALA A 19 -17.09 -12.59 -11.35
CA ALA A 19 -18.50 -12.32 -11.67
C ALA A 19 -18.99 -10.92 -11.23
N ASP A 20 -18.34 -10.34 -10.22
CA ASP A 20 -18.59 -8.98 -9.72
C ASP A 20 -17.78 -7.91 -10.49
N GLN A 21 -17.13 -8.29 -11.60
CA GLN A 21 -16.24 -7.47 -12.40
C GLN A 21 -14.91 -7.08 -11.73
N SER A 22 -14.64 -7.55 -10.51
CA SER A 22 -13.30 -7.46 -9.93
C SER A 22 -12.31 -8.32 -10.73
N ARG A 23 -11.02 -8.04 -10.58
CA ARG A 23 -9.94 -8.77 -11.25
C ARG A 23 -9.01 -9.38 -10.24
N THR A 24 -8.60 -10.61 -10.47
CA THR A 24 -7.57 -11.29 -9.69
C THR A 24 -6.42 -11.66 -10.61
N GLU A 25 -5.26 -11.08 -10.36
CA GLU A 25 -4.01 -11.33 -11.07
C GLU A 25 -3.10 -12.21 -10.19
N THR A 26 -2.57 -13.29 -10.74
CA THR A 26 -1.63 -14.19 -10.07
C THR A 26 -0.34 -14.23 -10.87
N VAL A 27 0.71 -13.65 -10.29
CA VAL A 27 2.07 -13.73 -10.83
C VAL A 27 2.82 -14.78 -10.02
N SER A 28 3.44 -15.76 -10.68
CA SER A 28 4.23 -16.81 -10.02
C SER A 28 5.56 -16.97 -10.72
N ALA A 29 6.64 -17.01 -9.93
CA ALA A 29 7.97 -17.32 -10.43
C ALA A 29 8.39 -18.71 -9.94
N PHE A 30 8.98 -19.51 -10.82
CA PHE A 30 9.39 -20.88 -10.54
C PHE A 30 10.89 -21.05 -10.72
N ASN A 31 11.50 -21.81 -9.82
CA ASN A 31 12.87 -22.27 -9.96
C ASN A 31 13.01 -23.21 -11.17
N ALA A 32 14.24 -23.47 -11.60
CA ALA A 32 14.52 -24.35 -12.74
C ALA A 32 14.03 -25.81 -12.54
N ASP A 33 13.85 -26.25 -11.29
CA ASP A 33 13.28 -27.55 -10.94
C ASP A 33 11.74 -27.57 -10.93
N GLY A 34 11.11 -26.43 -11.25
CA GLY A 34 9.66 -26.26 -11.28
C GLY A 34 9.03 -25.95 -9.91
N THR A 35 9.81 -25.86 -8.83
CA THR A 35 9.29 -25.43 -7.52
C THR A 35 8.92 -23.96 -7.54
N LEU A 36 7.89 -23.58 -6.78
CA LEU A 36 7.51 -22.17 -6.63
C LEU A 36 8.63 -21.44 -5.88
N ARG A 37 9.05 -20.30 -6.41
CA ARG A 37 10.04 -19.42 -5.80
C ARG A 37 9.38 -18.28 -5.05
N ASN A 38 8.37 -17.67 -5.66
CA ASN A 38 7.51 -16.68 -5.05
C ASN A 38 6.23 -16.51 -5.87
N ARG A 39 5.22 -15.89 -5.26
CA ARG A 39 3.96 -15.58 -5.89
C ARG A 39 3.39 -14.29 -5.34
N THR A 40 2.72 -13.54 -6.22
CA THR A 40 1.92 -12.38 -5.84
C THR A 40 0.52 -12.55 -6.37
N LEU A 41 -0.47 -12.45 -5.48
CA LEU A 41 -1.89 -12.43 -5.81
C LEU A 41 -2.43 -11.01 -5.63
N THR A 42 -2.85 -10.37 -6.70
CA THR A 42 -3.44 -9.02 -6.67
C THR A 42 -4.92 -9.10 -7.00
N THR A 43 -5.79 -8.75 -6.04
CA THR A 43 -7.22 -8.54 -6.29
C THR A 43 -7.51 -7.06 -6.40
N THR A 44 -8.21 -6.63 -7.44
CA THR A 44 -8.61 -5.24 -7.69
C THR A 44 -10.11 -5.19 -7.89
N SER A 45 -10.83 -4.34 -7.16
CA SER A 45 -12.28 -4.16 -7.32
C SER A 45 -12.65 -3.64 -8.71
N ALA A 46 -13.91 -3.82 -9.11
CA ALA A 46 -14.39 -3.42 -10.44
C ALA A 46 -14.21 -1.93 -10.73
N ASP A 47 -14.32 -1.09 -9.71
CA ASP A 47 -14.11 0.36 -9.76
C ASP A 47 -12.65 0.79 -9.57
N GLY A 48 -11.74 -0.17 -9.28
CA GLY A 48 -10.33 0.08 -9.00
C GLY A 48 -10.04 0.75 -7.65
N ALA A 49 -11.07 0.99 -6.82
CA ALA A 49 -10.93 1.71 -5.56
C ALA A 49 -10.29 0.86 -4.45
N ASN A 50 -10.41 -0.47 -4.51
CA ASN A 50 -9.82 -1.38 -3.54
C ASN A 50 -8.85 -2.29 -4.26
N LYS A 51 -7.62 -2.40 -3.72
CA LYS A 51 -6.63 -3.36 -4.18
C LYS A 51 -6.03 -4.08 -2.99
N THR A 52 -5.97 -5.39 -3.06
CA THR A 52 -5.30 -6.25 -2.07
C THR A 52 -4.23 -7.06 -2.78
N MET A 53 -2.99 -6.96 -2.32
CA MET A 53 -1.88 -7.78 -2.78
C MET A 53 -1.46 -8.72 -1.66
N ALA A 54 -1.38 -10.01 -1.95
CA ALA A 54 -0.82 -11.02 -1.06
C ALA A 54 0.50 -11.51 -1.66
N TYR A 55 1.57 -11.48 -0.87
CA TYR A 55 2.91 -11.89 -1.23
C TYR A 55 3.24 -13.20 -0.52
N ASP A 56 3.71 -14.16 -1.30
CA ASP A 56 4.29 -15.43 -0.89
C ASP A 56 5.74 -15.34 -1.40
N ASP A 57 6.62 -14.80 -0.57
CA ASP A 57 7.96 -14.35 -0.95
C ASP A 57 8.96 -15.50 -0.99
N ASP A 58 8.67 -16.60 -0.29
CA ASP A 58 9.51 -17.79 -0.21
C ASP A 58 8.99 -19.02 -1.00
N GLY A 59 7.77 -18.96 -1.52
CA GLY A 59 7.20 -19.99 -2.38
C GLY A 59 6.65 -21.21 -1.63
N ASP A 60 6.46 -21.13 -0.31
CA ASP A 60 5.93 -22.25 0.50
C ASP A 60 4.40 -22.43 0.36
N GLY A 61 3.73 -21.48 -0.28
CA GLY A 61 2.30 -21.49 -0.52
C GLY A 61 1.47 -20.70 0.49
N VAL A 62 2.09 -20.18 1.55
CA VAL A 62 1.54 -19.31 2.58
C VAL A 62 1.78 -17.85 2.19
N VAL A 63 0.90 -16.96 2.64
CA VAL A 63 1.09 -15.52 2.42
C VAL A 63 1.99 -14.99 3.53
N ASP A 64 3.10 -14.35 3.19
CA ASP A 64 4.03 -13.72 4.12
C ASP A 64 3.60 -12.30 4.48
N GLN A 65 3.12 -11.55 3.48
CA GLN A 65 2.72 -10.16 3.62
C GLN A 65 1.44 -9.88 2.84
N THR A 66 0.56 -9.06 3.42
CA THR A 66 -0.60 -8.50 2.72
C THR A 66 -0.49 -6.99 2.67
N ARG A 67 -0.64 -6.42 1.47
CA ARG A 67 -0.77 -4.98 1.24
C ARG A 67 -2.19 -4.65 0.82
N ILE A 68 -2.81 -3.67 1.47
CA ILE A 68 -4.17 -3.21 1.19
C ILE A 68 -4.10 -1.76 0.78
N LEU A 69 -4.69 -1.41 -0.36
CA LEU A 69 -4.89 -0.03 -0.80
C LEU A 69 -6.39 0.24 -0.96
N VAL A 70 -6.85 1.36 -0.41
CA VAL A 70 -8.24 1.84 -0.55
C VAL A 70 -8.24 3.29 -0.97
N ILE A 71 -9.01 3.62 -2.01
CA ILE A 71 -9.25 4.98 -2.49
C ILE A 71 -10.71 5.33 -2.16
N ALA A 72 -10.89 6.27 -1.26
CA ALA A 72 -12.20 6.79 -0.88
C ALA A 72 -12.38 8.22 -1.40
N ALA A 73 -13.52 8.48 -2.05
CA ALA A 73 -13.94 9.85 -2.37
C ALA A 73 -14.72 10.44 -1.18
N ALA A 74 -14.35 11.64 -0.75
CA ALA A 74 -15.04 12.37 0.30
C ALA A 74 -16.15 13.26 -0.27
N ALA A 75 -17.11 13.66 0.58
CA ALA A 75 -18.26 14.46 0.18
C ALA A 75 -17.90 15.88 -0.31
N ASP A 76 -16.74 16.40 0.10
CA ASP A 76 -16.18 17.67 -0.36
C ASP A 76 -15.43 17.57 -1.71
N GLY A 77 -15.41 16.37 -2.30
CA GLY A 77 -14.74 16.06 -3.55
C GLY A 77 -13.24 15.75 -3.41
N SER A 78 -12.68 15.81 -2.21
CA SER A 78 -11.32 15.32 -1.97
C SER A 78 -11.26 13.79 -2.09
N SER A 79 -10.06 13.25 -2.29
CA SER A 79 -9.82 11.80 -2.31
C SER A 79 -8.82 11.41 -1.25
N VAL A 80 -9.12 10.35 -0.49
CA VAL A 80 -8.23 9.75 0.51
C VAL A 80 -7.77 8.40 0.00
N THR A 81 -6.47 8.21 -0.14
CA THR A 81 -5.87 6.90 -0.41
C THR A 81 -5.23 6.40 0.87
N THR A 82 -5.66 5.25 1.38
CA THR A 82 -4.97 4.54 2.47
C THR A 82 -4.19 3.37 1.90
N GLN A 83 -3.03 3.10 2.48
CA GLN A 83 -2.24 1.91 2.26
C GLN A 83 -1.84 1.32 3.60
N GLU A 84 -2.00 0.01 3.76
CA GLU A 84 -1.54 -0.73 4.93
C GLU A 84 -0.78 -1.97 4.49
N ASP A 85 0.39 -2.19 5.10
CA ASP A 85 1.21 -3.38 4.91
C ASP A 85 1.16 -4.21 6.19
N ARG A 86 0.76 -5.48 6.11
CA ARG A 86 0.61 -6.39 7.25
C ARG A 86 1.39 -7.67 7.06
N ASN A 87 1.91 -8.22 8.15
CA ASN A 87 2.47 -9.56 8.19
C ASN A 87 1.37 -10.62 8.04
N ASN A 88 1.77 -11.87 7.80
CA ASN A 88 0.88 -13.04 7.79
C ASN A 88 0.02 -13.18 9.05
N ASP A 89 0.57 -12.82 10.22
CA ASP A 89 -0.16 -12.87 11.50
C ASP A 89 -1.16 -11.71 11.68
N GLY A 90 -1.27 -10.81 10.70
CA GLY A 90 -2.14 -9.64 10.71
C GLY A 90 -1.56 -8.42 11.41
N SER A 91 -0.38 -8.51 12.03
CA SER A 91 0.27 -7.34 12.63
C SER A 91 0.67 -6.31 11.57
N LEU A 92 0.51 -5.02 11.89
CA LEU A 92 0.86 -3.92 11.00
C LEU A 92 2.38 -3.78 10.89
N ILE A 93 2.87 -3.66 9.65
CA ILE A 93 4.28 -3.34 9.33
C ILE A 93 4.45 -1.83 9.18
N GLY A 94 3.45 -1.20 8.57
CA GLY A 94 3.37 0.24 8.39
C GLY A 94 2.14 0.63 7.59
N ALA A 95 1.84 1.91 7.56
CA ALA A 95 0.71 2.46 6.84
C ALA A 95 1.03 3.83 6.25
N SER A 96 0.23 4.25 5.28
CA SER A 96 0.21 5.63 4.82
C SER A 96 -1.18 6.06 4.43
N GLN A 97 -1.47 7.34 4.55
CA GLN A 97 -2.72 7.95 4.10
C GLN A 97 -2.41 9.23 3.33
N ALA A 98 -2.86 9.32 2.09
CA ALA A 98 -2.73 10.52 1.27
C ALA A 98 -4.11 11.12 0.98
N THR A 99 -4.31 12.37 1.41
CA THR A 99 -5.50 13.15 1.11
C THR A 99 -5.17 14.20 0.06
N ILE A 100 -5.86 14.15 -1.07
CA ILE A 100 -5.73 15.10 -2.19
C ILE A 100 -7.00 15.93 -2.23
N SER A 101 -6.87 17.26 -2.22
CA SER A 101 -8.01 18.17 -2.35
C SER A 101 -8.73 18.00 -3.69
N SER A 102 -10.00 18.41 -3.76
CA SER A 102 -10.83 18.29 -4.97
C SER A 102 -10.25 19.03 -6.18
N ASP A 103 -9.46 20.07 -5.96
CA ASP A 103 -8.74 20.83 -6.99
C ASP A 103 -7.31 20.31 -7.27
N GLY A 104 -6.84 19.30 -6.52
CA GLY A 104 -5.50 18.73 -6.63
C GLY A 104 -4.37 19.67 -6.19
N LEU A 105 -4.68 20.81 -5.56
CA LEU A 105 -3.69 21.81 -5.17
C LEU A 105 -3.12 21.60 -3.77
N SER A 106 -3.77 20.79 -2.94
CA SER A 106 -3.30 20.43 -1.61
C SER A 106 -3.21 18.91 -1.46
N ILE A 107 -2.06 18.44 -1.00
CA ILE A 107 -1.81 17.03 -0.70
C ILE A 107 -1.30 16.96 0.73
N VAL A 108 -1.92 16.11 1.54
CA VAL A 108 -1.45 15.77 2.89
C VAL A 108 -1.20 14.27 2.94
N THR A 109 0.02 13.87 3.28
CA THR A 109 0.39 12.47 3.44
C THR A 109 0.78 12.21 4.88
N LEU A 110 0.13 11.24 5.52
CA LEU A 110 0.50 10.66 6.80
C LEU A 110 1.25 9.35 6.57
N VAL A 111 2.26 9.07 7.38
CA VAL A 111 3.07 7.84 7.34
C VAL A 111 3.20 7.28 8.75
N ASP A 112 2.94 5.98 8.88
CA ASP A 112 3.32 5.14 10.00
C ASP A 112 4.45 4.25 9.50
N SER A 113 5.66 4.54 9.97
CA SER A 113 6.86 3.91 9.45
C SER A 113 7.17 2.58 10.15
N PHE A 114 6.49 2.26 11.25
CA PHE A 114 6.88 1.19 12.16
C PHE A 114 5.73 0.30 12.64
N GLY A 115 4.55 0.42 12.04
CA GLY A 115 3.41 -0.44 12.33
C GLY A 115 2.82 -0.19 13.71
N ALA A 116 2.91 1.05 14.20
CA ALA A 116 2.33 1.40 15.48
C ALA A 116 0.80 1.43 15.34
N THR A 117 0.10 0.75 16.25
CA THR A 117 -1.36 0.75 16.31
C THR A 117 -1.88 1.28 17.64
N ASP A 118 -3.12 1.77 17.63
CA ASP A 118 -3.84 2.12 18.84
C ASP A 118 -4.57 0.91 19.46
N GLU A 119 -5.46 1.14 20.43
CA GLU A 119 -6.21 0.09 21.11
C GLU A 119 -7.22 -0.65 20.20
N ASN A 120 -7.49 -0.13 19.00
CA ASN A 120 -8.42 -0.67 18.02
C ASN A 120 -7.72 -1.28 16.78
N ASP A 121 -6.39 -1.43 16.83
CA ASP A 121 -5.55 -1.84 15.71
C ASP A 121 -5.52 -0.84 14.53
N ASP A 122 -5.92 0.41 14.77
CA ASP A 122 -5.84 1.48 13.76
C ASP A 122 -4.40 2.05 13.70
N PRO A 123 -3.87 2.39 12.50
CA PRO A 123 -2.52 2.93 12.38
C PRO A 123 -2.32 4.27 13.10
N VAL A 124 -1.21 4.38 13.82
CA VAL A 124 -0.75 5.60 14.49
C VAL A 124 0.39 6.23 13.69
N TYR A 125 0.08 7.30 12.97
CA TYR A 125 1.03 7.98 12.09
C TYR A 125 2.10 8.77 12.87
N ASP A 126 3.36 8.58 12.50
CA ASP A 126 4.52 9.25 13.10
C ASP A 126 5.00 10.47 12.31
N LEU A 127 4.56 10.60 11.06
CA LEU A 127 5.03 11.63 10.14
C LEU A 127 3.91 12.16 9.25
N GLN A 128 3.86 13.47 9.09
CA GLN A 128 3.00 14.17 8.14
C GLN A 128 3.85 14.96 7.15
N TYR A 129 3.51 14.89 5.87
CA TYR A 129 3.97 15.77 4.81
C TYR A 129 2.78 16.53 4.24
N SER A 130 2.95 17.82 3.98
CA SER A 130 1.93 18.65 3.33
C SER A 130 2.55 19.43 2.18
N ASP A 131 1.90 19.39 1.03
CA ASP A 131 2.20 20.19 -0.15
C ASP A 131 0.96 21.01 -0.51
N VAL A 132 1.09 22.33 -0.49
CA VAL A 132 0.00 23.25 -0.81
C VAL A 132 0.46 24.22 -1.87
N THR A 133 -0.24 24.23 -3.01
CA THR A 133 -0.08 25.22 -4.06
C THR A 133 -1.19 26.28 -3.97
N VAL A 134 -0.81 27.54 -3.89
CA VAL A 134 -1.70 28.69 -4.13
C VAL A 134 -1.50 29.20 -5.55
N VAL A 135 -2.60 29.37 -6.30
CA VAL A 135 -2.60 30.07 -7.59
C VAL A 135 -2.94 31.54 -7.35
N ASN A 136 -2.00 32.42 -7.64
CA ASN A 136 -2.15 33.86 -7.45
C ASN A 136 -3.02 34.48 -8.56
N ALA A 137 -3.50 35.71 -8.34
CA ALA A 137 -4.34 36.40 -9.32
C ALA A 137 -3.65 36.64 -10.69
N ASP A 138 -2.32 36.70 -10.69
CA ASP A 138 -1.49 36.81 -11.89
C ASP A 138 -1.17 35.44 -12.54
N GLN A 139 -1.81 34.37 -12.06
CA GLN A 139 -1.60 32.96 -12.45
C GLN A 139 -0.24 32.39 -12.06
N SER A 140 0.61 33.13 -11.36
CA SER A 140 1.81 32.55 -10.74
C SER A 140 1.41 31.59 -9.62
N ARG A 141 2.31 30.66 -9.28
CA ARG A 141 2.07 29.64 -8.26
C ARG A 141 3.05 29.82 -7.11
N THR A 142 2.54 29.78 -5.89
CA THR A 142 3.33 29.67 -4.67
C THR A 142 3.11 28.30 -4.07
N GLN A 143 4.18 27.53 -3.87
CA GLN A 143 4.11 26.19 -3.28
C GLN A 143 4.72 26.22 -1.88
N THR A 144 4.05 25.60 -0.91
CA THR A 144 4.53 25.43 0.46
C THR A 144 4.65 23.95 0.76
N LEU A 145 5.85 23.52 1.14
CA LEU A 145 6.14 22.16 1.58
C LEU A 145 6.43 22.18 3.09
N SER A 146 5.73 21.34 3.83
CA SER A 146 5.91 21.19 5.28
C SER A 146 6.01 19.73 5.67
N SER A 147 6.76 19.45 6.74
CA SER A 147 6.77 18.15 7.38
C SER A 147 6.63 18.30 8.89
N TYR A 148 5.88 17.41 9.52
CA TYR A 148 5.71 17.37 10.96
C TYR A 148 5.92 15.95 11.48
N ILE A 149 6.75 15.80 12.52
CA ILE A 149 6.99 14.52 13.20
C ILE A 149 6.15 14.52 14.47
N TYR A 150 5.28 13.52 14.62
CA TYR A 150 4.52 13.30 15.84
C TYR A 150 5.43 12.61 16.87
N ALA A 151 5.59 13.23 18.04
CA ALA A 151 6.56 12.78 19.05
C ALA A 151 6.15 11.48 19.78
N ASP A 152 4.94 10.96 19.57
CA ASP A 152 4.29 10.02 20.48
C ASP A 152 4.23 8.56 20.04
N ALA A 153 5.02 8.13 19.05
CA ALA A 153 5.08 6.71 18.69
C ALA A 153 5.80 5.82 19.75
N ARG A 154 6.12 6.35 20.95
CA ARG A 154 6.93 5.64 21.96
C ARG A 154 6.48 5.74 23.42
N GLN A 155 5.39 6.40 23.79
CA GLN A 155 5.02 6.48 25.22
C GLN A 155 3.85 5.55 25.59
N ARG A 156 4.19 4.26 25.75
CA ARG A 156 3.44 3.38 26.66
C ARG A 156 3.60 3.94 28.08
N TYR A 157 2.72 4.84 28.51
CA TYR A 157 2.54 5.12 29.94
C TYR A 157 1.68 4.02 30.55
N SER A 158 2.34 2.96 31.04
CA SER A 158 1.77 2.07 32.06
C SER A 158 1.91 2.77 33.42
N TRP A 159 0.79 3.17 34.02
CA TRP A 159 0.75 3.44 35.46
C TRP A 159 0.21 2.19 36.18
N ALA A 160 1.04 1.58 37.01
CA ALA A 160 0.65 0.72 38.10
C ALA A 160 1.06 1.39 39.42
#